data_AF-A0AAD9Q9B4-F1
#
_entry.id   AF-A0AAD9Q9B4-F1
#
_cell.length_a   1.000
_cell.length_b   1.000
_cell.length_c   1.000
_cell.angle_alpha   90.00
_cell.angle_beta   90.00
_cell.angle_gamma   90.00
#
_symmetry.space_group_name_H-M   'P 1'
#
loop_
_entity.id
_entity.type
_entity.pdbx_description
1 polymer ?
#
loop_
_entity_poly.entity_id
_entity_poly.type
_entity_poly.pdbx_seq_one_letter_code
_entity_poly.pdbx_strand_id
1 'polypeptide(L)'
;ALVVGRYIRCSENTLNRSGNDIIKDCNGILYRLMIDSGVPKFPATACDVKQKVIRCFEKSGGSGYLLDQDHFFLLQSSIVDRTLMCPDLKYDKLQEIIQESTSIQALYSEYQTVGWFSTSRSEDCAFMIHQNCEKKTFDQMVVNHYPWPKITKWRKCYGDVMTRKPCSAPILQNYSSLQENFGERLRTHEYNLGLFGIFMSDRHQQTVGANPIQGYNIRKEVFQN
;
A
#
# COMPACT_ATOMS: atom_id res chain seq x y z
N ALA A 1 17.75 26.52 3.37
CA ALA A 1 18.65 25.37 3.24
C ALA A 1 17.80 24.10 3.20
N LEU A 2 17.95 23.30 2.14
CA LEU A 2 17.26 22.03 1.94
C LEU A 2 17.56 21.06 3.08
N VAL A 3 16.54 20.53 3.76
CA VAL A 3 16.72 19.39 4.65
C VAL A 3 16.69 18.13 3.79
N VAL A 4 17.89 17.71 3.41
CA VAL A 4 18.19 16.47 2.71
C VAL A 4 17.96 15.29 3.67
N GLY A 5 17.13 14.34 3.22
CA GLY A 5 17.21 12.90 3.51
C GLY A 5 17.45 12.45 4.95
N ARG A 6 16.36 12.16 5.68
CA ARG A 6 16.42 11.09 6.70
C ARG A 6 16.16 9.76 6.01
N TYR A 7 17.24 9.01 5.76
CA TYR A 7 17.16 7.62 5.35
C TYR A 7 16.32 6.84 6.35
N ILE A 8 15.17 6.32 5.91
CA ILE A 8 14.33 5.42 6.68
C ILE A 8 15.01 4.04 6.62
N ARG A 9 15.80 3.70 7.63
CA ARG A 9 16.14 2.29 7.89
C ARG A 9 14.93 1.65 8.58
N CYS A 10 14.37 0.62 7.96
CA CYS A 10 13.65 -0.40 8.72
C CYS A 10 14.60 -0.88 9.82
N SER A 11 14.16 -0.97 11.08
CA SER A 11 14.99 -1.48 12.17
C SER A 11 15.60 -2.82 11.75
N GLU A 12 16.93 -2.89 11.62
CA GLU A 12 17.66 -4.07 11.14
C GLU A 12 17.77 -5.18 12.21
N ASN A 13 17.21 -4.96 13.42
CA ASN A 13 17.21 -5.93 14.52
C ASN A 13 15.78 -6.28 14.96
N THR A 14 15.19 -7.36 14.43
CA THR A 14 13.81 -7.73 14.77
C THR A 14 13.53 -9.24 14.68
N LEU A 15 14.13 -10.04 15.55
CA LEU A 15 13.54 -11.32 15.95
C LEU A 15 12.46 -11.00 17.01
N ASN A 16 11.22 -11.46 16.81
CA ASN A 16 10.02 -11.27 17.66
C ASN A 16 9.32 -9.88 17.64
N ARG A 17 9.02 -9.33 16.45
CA ARG A 17 8.03 -8.23 16.36
C ARG A 17 6.62 -8.75 16.14
N SER A 18 5.63 -8.05 16.69
CA SER A 18 4.23 -8.35 16.39
C SER A 18 3.93 -7.98 14.93
N GLY A 19 3.10 -8.78 14.25
CA GLY A 19 2.69 -8.49 12.88
C GLY A 19 2.06 -7.11 12.72
N ASN A 20 1.31 -6.65 13.73
CA ASN A 20 0.69 -5.33 13.74
C ASN A 20 1.73 -4.19 13.71
N ASP A 21 2.82 -4.32 14.47
CA ASP A 21 3.88 -3.30 14.48
C ASP A 21 4.60 -3.23 13.13
N ILE A 22 4.78 -4.38 12.47
CA ILE A 22 5.38 -4.46 11.13
C ILE A 22 4.47 -3.77 10.11
N ILE A 23 3.18 -4.11 10.09
CA ILE A 23 2.18 -3.48 9.21
C ILE A 23 2.20 -1.97 9.40
N LYS A 24 2.15 -1.50 10.65
CA LYS A 24 2.15 -0.07 10.97
C LYS A 24 3.41 0.64 10.48
N ASP A 25 4.58 0.04 10.66
CA ASP A 25 5.85 0.63 10.21
C ASP A 25 5.94 0.65 8.68
N CYS A 26 5.67 -0.46 8.02
CA CYS A 26 5.81 -0.59 6.57
C CYS A 26 4.73 0.21 5.82
N ASN A 27 3.47 0.21 6.26
CA ASN A 27 2.44 1.07 5.69
C ASN A 27 2.69 2.55 6.04
N GLY A 28 3.38 2.85 7.13
CA GLY A 28 3.86 4.20 7.45
C GLY A 28 4.84 4.77 6.43
N ILE A 29 5.63 3.91 5.75
CA ILE A 29 6.56 4.32 4.68
C ILE A 29 5.79 4.87 3.47
N LEU A 30 4.69 4.21 3.08
CA LEU A 30 3.82 4.63 1.98
C LEU A 30 3.47 6.11 2.14
N TYR A 31 2.98 6.48 3.33
CA TYR A 31 2.48 7.82 3.60
C TYR A 31 3.59 8.87 3.72
N ARG A 32 4.67 8.57 4.45
CA ARG A 32 5.78 9.52 4.68
C ARG A 32 6.48 9.88 3.38
N LEU A 33 6.82 8.87 2.57
CA LEU A 33 7.52 9.10 1.31
C LEU A 33 6.66 9.80 0.28
N MET A 34 5.37 9.52 0.27
CA MET A 34 4.42 10.20 -0.61
C MET A 34 4.34 11.69 -0.28
N ILE A 35 4.21 12.05 0.99
CA ILE A 35 4.11 13.45 1.42
C ILE A 35 5.43 14.22 1.28
N ASP A 36 6.56 13.63 1.62
CA ASP A 36 7.86 14.31 1.59
C ASP A 36 8.32 14.61 0.15
N SER A 37 7.71 13.96 -0.85
CA SER A 37 8.05 14.13 -2.27
C SER A 37 7.38 15.34 -2.96
N GLY A 38 6.49 16.08 -2.29
CA GLY A 38 5.84 17.28 -2.85
C GLY A 38 4.76 16.99 -3.89
N VAL A 39 4.94 17.41 -5.15
CA VAL A 39 4.11 17.00 -6.32
C VAL A 39 4.88 15.95 -7.14
N PRO A 40 4.94 14.70 -6.65
CA PRO A 40 5.73 13.67 -7.29
C PRO A 40 5.26 13.30 -8.69
N LYS A 41 6.22 12.96 -9.56
CA LYS A 41 5.93 12.42 -10.89
C LYS A 41 5.29 11.04 -10.74
N PHE A 42 4.08 10.89 -11.27
CA PHE A 42 3.38 9.62 -11.41
C PHE A 42 3.62 9.05 -12.83
N PRO A 43 3.81 7.73 -13.00
CA PRO A 43 3.74 6.66 -11.99
C PRO A 43 5.06 6.39 -11.24
N ALA A 44 6.19 6.95 -11.69
CA ALA A 44 7.53 6.61 -11.16
C ALA A 44 7.61 6.66 -9.62
N THR A 45 7.04 7.69 -9.00
CA THR A 45 7.06 7.81 -7.53
C THR A 45 6.18 6.74 -6.86
N ALA A 46 5.02 6.41 -7.43
CA ALA A 46 4.17 5.35 -6.90
C ALA A 46 4.88 4.00 -6.96
N CYS A 47 5.58 3.70 -8.07
CA CYS A 47 6.40 2.51 -8.22
C CYS A 47 7.55 2.45 -7.20
N ASP A 48 8.29 3.55 -7.03
CA ASP A 48 9.40 3.65 -6.06
C ASP A 48 8.92 3.46 -4.61
N VAL A 49 7.80 4.07 -4.26
CA VAL A 49 7.22 3.92 -2.92
C VAL A 49 6.75 2.48 -2.72
N LYS A 50 6.08 1.87 -3.70
CA LYS A 50 5.67 0.45 -3.64
C LYS A 50 6.88 -0.46 -3.41
N GLN A 51 7.96 -0.25 -4.16
CA GLN A 51 9.19 -1.04 -4.01
C GLN A 51 9.78 -0.93 -2.59
N LYS A 52 9.71 0.25 -1.96
CA LYS A 52 10.18 0.46 -0.59
C LYS A 52 9.27 -0.21 0.45
N VAL A 53 7.96 -0.22 0.24
CA VAL A 53 7.01 -0.96 1.09
C VAL A 53 7.27 -2.46 1.00
N ILE A 54 7.40 -3.01 -0.22
CA ILE A 54 7.75 -4.43 -0.44
C ILE A 54 9.03 -4.78 0.31
N ARG A 55 10.11 -4.00 0.12
CA ARG A 55 11.39 -4.24 0.81
C ARG A 55 11.29 -4.14 2.33
N CYS A 56 10.36 -3.34 2.86
CA CYS A 56 10.14 -3.26 4.30
C CYS A 56 9.58 -4.58 4.83
N PHE A 57 8.55 -5.12 4.19
CA PHE A 57 7.98 -6.42 4.56
C PHE A 57 8.96 -7.57 4.35
N GLU A 58 9.69 -7.62 3.24
CA GLU A 58 10.72 -8.63 2.96
C GLU A 58 11.87 -8.68 3.97
N LYS A 59 12.12 -7.56 4.66
CA LYS A 59 13.13 -7.45 5.72
C LYS A 59 12.56 -7.62 7.12
N SER A 60 11.24 -7.55 7.26
CA SER A 60 10.59 -7.64 8.55
C SER A 60 10.47 -9.11 8.94
N GLY A 61 11.09 -9.48 10.08
CA GLY A 61 10.84 -10.77 10.71
C GLY A 61 9.55 -10.70 11.54
N GLY A 62 8.66 -11.69 11.40
CA GLY A 62 7.43 -11.76 12.19
C GLY A 62 6.42 -12.74 11.61
N SER A 63 5.35 -12.99 12.35
CA SER A 63 4.24 -13.82 11.93
C SER A 63 2.93 -13.28 12.49
N GLY A 64 1.82 -13.67 11.87
CA GLY A 64 0.49 -13.35 12.35
C GLY A 64 -0.51 -13.31 11.21
N TYR A 65 -1.75 -13.70 11.51
CA TYR A 65 -2.80 -13.82 10.50
C TYR A 65 -3.03 -12.51 9.71
N LEU A 66 -3.04 -11.36 10.39
CA LEU A 66 -3.20 -10.07 9.73
C LEU A 66 -1.97 -9.68 8.87
N LEU A 67 -0.77 -10.06 9.31
CA LEU A 67 0.47 -9.81 8.55
C LEU A 67 0.48 -10.66 7.27
N ASP A 68 0.07 -11.92 7.38
CA ASP A 68 -0.09 -12.80 6.23
C ASP A 68 -1.10 -12.19 5.24
N GLN A 69 -2.26 -11.73 5.71
CA GLN A 69 -3.26 -11.05 4.87
C GLN A 69 -2.71 -9.81 4.16
N ASP A 70 -1.94 -8.95 4.84
CA ASP A 70 -1.31 -7.76 4.22
C ASP A 70 -0.25 -8.19 3.19
N HIS A 71 0.62 -9.16 3.51
CA HIS A 71 1.58 -9.72 2.57
C HIS A 71 0.90 -10.26 1.30
N PHE A 72 -0.18 -11.04 1.45
CA PHE A 72 -0.95 -11.55 0.32
C PHE A 72 -1.50 -10.41 -0.54
N PHE A 73 -2.17 -9.44 0.07
CA PHE A 73 -2.73 -8.32 -0.68
C PHE A 73 -1.64 -7.49 -1.38
N LEU A 74 -0.52 -7.23 -0.70
CA LEU A 74 0.61 -6.51 -1.25
C LEU A 74 1.21 -7.26 -2.44
N LEU A 75 1.37 -8.58 -2.36
CA LEU A 75 1.86 -9.40 -3.47
C LEU A 75 0.89 -9.31 -4.66
N GLN A 76 -0.40 -9.51 -4.45
CA GLN A 76 -1.39 -9.42 -5.53
C GLN A 76 -1.37 -8.02 -6.19
N SER A 77 -1.37 -6.96 -5.38
CA SER A 77 -1.25 -5.57 -5.88
C SER A 77 0.05 -5.37 -6.67
N SER A 78 1.16 -5.93 -6.20
CA SER A 78 2.47 -5.79 -6.85
C SER A 78 2.56 -6.53 -8.19
N ILE A 79 1.87 -7.66 -8.33
CA ILE A 79 1.74 -8.37 -9.61
C ILE A 79 1.00 -7.48 -10.62
N VAL A 80 -0.13 -6.87 -10.20
CA VAL A 80 -0.90 -5.94 -11.05
C VAL A 80 -0.05 -4.76 -11.48
N ASP A 81 0.58 -4.12 -10.48
CA ASP A 81 1.41 -2.94 -10.71
C ASP A 81 2.58 -3.29 -11.62
N ARG A 82 3.22 -4.44 -11.45
CA ARG A 82 4.32 -4.86 -12.33
C ARG A 82 3.87 -5.08 -13.77
N THR A 83 2.76 -5.79 -13.95
CA THR A 83 2.23 -6.09 -15.28
C THR A 83 1.76 -4.84 -16.00
N LEU A 84 1.11 -3.90 -15.29
CA LEU A 84 0.44 -2.77 -15.92
C LEU A 84 1.26 -1.47 -15.89
N MET A 85 1.97 -1.13 -14.81
CA MET A 85 2.47 0.24 -14.59
C MET A 85 3.95 0.36 -14.18
N CYS A 86 4.50 -0.65 -13.52
CA CYS A 86 5.78 -0.62 -12.81
C CYS A 86 6.62 -1.87 -13.14
N PRO A 87 7.10 -2.03 -14.38
CA PRO A 87 7.71 -3.28 -14.87
C PRO A 87 8.92 -3.76 -14.06
N ASP A 88 9.60 -2.84 -13.38
CA ASP A 88 10.80 -3.09 -12.59
C ASP A 88 10.54 -3.51 -11.13
N LEU A 89 9.27 -3.63 -10.72
CA LEU A 89 8.93 -4.08 -9.36
C LEU A 89 9.48 -5.49 -9.09
N LYS A 90 10.18 -5.63 -7.96
CA LYS A 90 10.70 -6.90 -7.45
C LYS A 90 9.96 -7.27 -6.18
N TYR A 91 9.44 -8.50 -6.15
CA TYR A 91 8.65 -9.07 -5.04
C TYR A 91 8.92 -10.57 -4.83
N ASP A 92 10.00 -11.11 -5.40
CA ASP A 92 10.27 -12.56 -5.38
C ASP A 92 10.39 -13.09 -3.94
N LYS A 93 11.05 -12.33 -3.06
CA LYS A 93 11.19 -12.71 -1.65
C LYS A 93 9.87 -12.59 -0.87
N LEU A 94 9.03 -11.60 -1.19
CA LEU A 94 7.69 -11.52 -0.63
C LEU A 94 6.85 -12.74 -1.04
N GLN A 95 6.99 -13.21 -2.28
CA GLN A 95 6.35 -14.42 -2.76
C GLN A 95 6.82 -15.67 -2.02
N GLU A 96 8.12 -15.82 -1.77
CA GLU A 96 8.69 -16.91 -0.97
C GLU A 96 8.10 -16.94 0.45
N ILE A 97 8.08 -15.79 1.16
CA ILE A 97 7.52 -15.67 2.51
C ILE A 97 6.08 -16.17 2.57
N ILE A 98 5.29 -15.89 1.53
CA ILE A 98 3.87 -16.22 1.47
C ILE A 98 3.62 -17.69 1.15
N GLN A 99 4.46 -18.32 0.32
CA GLN A 99 4.30 -19.72 -0.10
C GLN A 99 4.35 -20.70 1.07
N GLU A 100 5.07 -20.35 2.13
CA GLU A 100 5.23 -21.15 3.34
C GLU A 100 4.04 -21.03 4.32
N SER A 101 3.13 -20.08 4.11
CA SER A 101 2.02 -19.82 5.03
C SER A 101 0.74 -20.58 4.66
N THR A 102 0.29 -21.45 5.57
CA THR A 102 -0.98 -22.20 5.44
C THR A 102 -2.21 -21.31 5.47
N SER A 103 -2.16 -20.18 6.18
CA SER A 103 -3.26 -19.20 6.24
C SER A 103 -3.52 -18.56 4.88
N ILE A 104 -2.48 -18.45 4.05
CA ILE A 104 -2.54 -17.86 2.71
C ILE A 104 -3.04 -18.84 1.65
N GLN A 105 -2.81 -20.15 1.82
CA GLN A 105 -3.35 -21.14 0.89
C GLN A 105 -4.88 -21.08 0.81
N ALA A 106 -5.56 -20.78 1.92
CA ALA A 106 -7.01 -20.54 1.93
C ALA A 106 -7.40 -19.24 1.18
N LEU A 107 -6.57 -18.19 1.23
CA LEU A 107 -6.82 -16.96 0.49
C LEU A 107 -6.61 -17.15 -1.02
N TYR A 108 -5.62 -17.94 -1.43
CA TYR A 108 -5.43 -18.28 -2.84
C TYR A 108 -6.61 -19.06 -3.43
N SER A 109 -7.22 -19.95 -2.65
CA SER A 109 -8.41 -20.69 -3.11
C SER A 109 -9.66 -19.80 -3.17
N GLU A 110 -9.83 -18.88 -2.21
CA GLU A 110 -10.96 -17.95 -2.16
C GLU A 110 -10.90 -16.87 -3.25
N TYR A 111 -9.72 -16.31 -3.52
CA TYR A 111 -9.54 -15.16 -4.41
C TYR A 111 -8.91 -15.51 -5.77
N GLN A 112 -8.94 -16.79 -6.18
CA GLN A 112 -8.47 -17.36 -7.47
C GLN A 112 -7.51 -16.46 -8.27
N THR A 113 -6.22 -16.69 -8.13
CA THR A 113 -5.16 -15.91 -8.82
C THR A 113 -4.87 -16.41 -10.23
N VAL A 114 -5.89 -16.74 -11.01
CA VAL A 114 -5.74 -17.37 -12.33
C VAL A 114 -5.69 -16.32 -13.44
N GLY A 115 -4.60 -16.31 -14.23
CA GLY A 115 -4.55 -15.63 -15.52
C GLY A 115 -4.04 -14.18 -15.54
N TRP A 116 -2.96 -13.88 -14.81
CA TRP A 116 -2.30 -12.57 -14.81
C TRP A 116 -1.51 -12.23 -16.09
N PHE A 117 -1.50 -13.15 -17.08
CA PHE A 117 -0.74 -13.00 -18.33
C PHE A 117 -1.70 -13.17 -19.53
N SER A 118 -1.89 -12.10 -20.30
CA SER A 118 -2.66 -12.11 -21.56
C SER A 118 -2.05 -11.08 -22.51
N THR A 119 -1.66 -11.51 -23.70
CA THR A 119 -0.88 -10.71 -24.64
C THR A 119 -1.69 -9.63 -25.39
N SER A 120 -1.17 -8.40 -25.35
CA SER A 120 -1.03 -7.46 -26.50
C SER A 120 -2.16 -6.51 -26.94
N ARG A 121 -3.40 -6.59 -26.41
CA ARG A 121 -4.44 -5.54 -26.64
C ARG A 121 -5.39 -5.31 -25.46
N SER A 122 -5.63 -6.35 -24.66
CA SER A 122 -6.31 -6.28 -23.35
C SER A 122 -5.49 -5.48 -22.32
N GLU A 123 -4.17 -5.48 -22.46
CA GLU A 123 -3.25 -4.79 -21.55
C GLU A 123 -3.32 -3.26 -21.66
N ASP A 124 -3.60 -2.69 -22.83
CA ASP A 124 -3.68 -1.22 -22.99
C ASP A 124 -4.89 -0.63 -22.25
N CYS A 125 -6.07 -1.26 -22.35
CA CYS A 125 -7.24 -0.80 -21.61
C CYS A 125 -7.04 -1.03 -20.10
N ALA A 126 -6.45 -2.17 -19.71
CA ALA A 126 -6.15 -2.46 -18.31
C ALA A 126 -5.16 -1.44 -17.74
N PHE A 127 -4.08 -1.15 -18.45
CA PHE A 127 -3.09 -0.15 -18.09
C PHE A 127 -3.72 1.22 -17.90
N MET A 128 -4.46 1.72 -18.90
CA MET A 128 -5.08 3.04 -18.80
C MET A 128 -6.04 3.14 -17.61
N ILE A 129 -6.85 2.10 -17.36
CA ILE A 129 -7.81 2.13 -16.25
C ILE A 129 -7.07 2.05 -14.91
N HIS A 130 -6.13 1.12 -14.78
CA HIS A 130 -5.31 0.94 -13.58
C HIS A 130 -4.52 2.19 -13.23
N GLN A 131 -3.81 2.75 -14.22
CA GLN A 131 -3.04 3.98 -14.08
C GLN A 131 -3.92 5.15 -13.61
N ASN A 132 -5.13 5.30 -14.17
CA ASN A 132 -6.05 6.36 -13.77
C ASN A 132 -6.55 6.18 -12.33
N CYS A 133 -6.85 4.95 -11.91
CA CYS A 133 -7.34 4.69 -10.56
C CYS A 133 -6.25 4.83 -9.50
N GLU A 134 -5.06 4.28 -9.76
CA GLU A 134 -3.90 4.48 -8.89
C GLU A 134 -3.52 5.96 -8.80
N LYS A 135 -3.53 6.70 -9.93
CA LYS A 135 -3.26 8.15 -9.92
C LYS A 135 -4.28 8.91 -9.08
N LYS A 136 -5.57 8.63 -9.23
CA LYS A 136 -6.62 9.32 -8.49
C LYS A 136 -6.45 9.15 -6.98
N THR A 137 -6.18 7.92 -6.55
CA THR A 137 -5.92 7.63 -5.13
C THR A 137 -4.64 8.30 -4.66
N PHE A 138 -3.58 8.19 -5.44
CA PHE A 138 -2.29 8.82 -5.17
C PHE A 138 -2.45 10.33 -5.00
N ASP A 139 -3.10 11.03 -5.94
CA ASP A 139 -3.34 12.47 -5.84
C ASP A 139 -4.16 12.83 -4.59
N GLN A 140 -5.16 12.02 -4.23
CA GLN A 140 -5.94 12.26 -3.01
C GLN A 140 -5.11 12.12 -1.75
N MET A 141 -4.24 11.12 -1.66
CA MET A 141 -3.39 10.90 -0.49
C MET A 141 -2.22 11.89 -0.41
N VAL A 142 -1.56 12.13 -1.55
CA VAL A 142 -0.30 12.87 -1.64
C VAL A 142 -0.53 14.36 -1.79
N VAL A 143 -1.36 14.75 -2.76
CA VAL A 143 -1.55 16.15 -3.13
C VAL A 143 -2.63 16.79 -2.26
N ASN A 144 -3.75 16.09 -2.06
CA ASN A 144 -4.88 16.63 -1.31
C ASN A 144 -4.83 16.29 0.19
N HIS A 145 -3.87 15.46 0.62
CA HIS A 145 -3.71 15.00 2.00
C HIS A 145 -4.98 14.42 2.60
N TYR A 146 -5.82 13.79 1.78
CA TYR A 146 -7.04 13.15 2.25
C TYR A 146 -6.67 11.90 3.03
N PRO A 147 -7.14 11.80 4.28
CA PRO A 147 -6.90 10.61 5.05
C PRO A 147 -7.76 9.45 4.56
N TRP A 148 -7.24 8.22 4.58
CA TRP A 148 -8.11 7.04 4.68
C TRP A 148 -9.04 7.17 5.91
N PRO A 149 -10.34 6.81 5.81
CA PRO A 149 -11.05 6.25 4.66
C PRO A 149 -11.73 7.30 3.75
N LYS A 150 -11.39 8.59 3.86
CA LYS A 150 -12.00 9.67 3.06
C LYS A 150 -11.54 9.69 1.60
N ILE A 151 -10.50 8.94 1.24
CA ILE A 151 -10.10 8.78 -0.16
C ILE A 151 -11.15 7.98 -0.95
N THR A 152 -11.07 8.08 -2.27
CA THR A 152 -11.88 7.25 -3.16
C THR A 152 -11.45 5.81 -3.01
N LYS A 153 -12.40 4.95 -2.64
CA LYS A 153 -12.22 3.50 -2.62
C LYS A 153 -11.80 2.98 -4.00
N TRP A 154 -10.81 2.10 -4.05
CA TRP A 154 -10.29 1.55 -5.32
C TRP A 154 -11.41 0.88 -6.10
N ARG A 155 -12.25 0.09 -5.42
CA ARG A 155 -13.47 -0.52 -5.98
C ARG A 155 -14.32 0.50 -6.75
N LYS A 156 -14.59 1.66 -6.15
CA LYS A 156 -15.43 2.68 -6.77
C LYS A 156 -14.80 3.20 -8.05
N CYS A 157 -13.48 3.41 -8.05
CA CYS A 157 -12.79 3.84 -9.25
C CYS A 157 -12.85 2.79 -10.36
N TYR A 158 -12.47 1.54 -10.09
CA TYR A 158 -12.50 0.48 -11.10
C TYR A 158 -13.93 0.25 -11.62
N GLY A 159 -14.93 0.19 -10.74
CA GLY A 159 -16.33 0.06 -11.12
C GLY A 159 -16.81 1.18 -12.05
N ASP A 160 -16.62 2.44 -11.64
CA ASP A 160 -17.03 3.61 -12.42
C ASP A 160 -16.37 3.64 -13.80
N VAL A 161 -15.07 3.30 -13.87
CA VAL A 161 -14.32 3.35 -15.13
C VAL A 161 -14.68 2.16 -16.03
N MET A 162 -14.83 0.94 -15.50
CA MET A 162 -15.22 -0.23 -16.30
C MET A 162 -16.64 -0.10 -16.86
N THR A 163 -17.56 0.59 -16.18
CA THR A 163 -18.89 0.90 -16.73
C THR A 163 -18.82 1.88 -17.90
N ARG A 164 -17.92 2.87 -17.86
CA ARG A 164 -17.79 3.90 -18.91
C ARG A 164 -16.91 3.48 -20.08
N LYS A 165 -15.90 2.66 -19.82
CA LYS A 165 -14.95 2.12 -20.78
C LYS A 165 -14.81 0.63 -20.54
N PRO A 166 -15.66 -0.20 -21.18
CA PRO A 166 -15.60 -1.65 -21.01
C PRO A 166 -14.19 -2.17 -21.35
N CYS A 167 -13.61 -2.90 -20.41
CA CYS A 167 -12.33 -3.58 -20.58
C CYS A 167 -12.51 -5.01 -20.09
N SER A 168 -12.33 -5.97 -20.99
CA SER A 168 -12.50 -7.40 -20.71
C SER A 168 -11.19 -8.07 -20.25
N ALA A 169 -10.18 -7.26 -19.90
CA ALA A 169 -8.89 -7.76 -19.45
C ALA A 169 -9.06 -8.51 -18.11
N PRO A 170 -8.74 -9.82 -18.06
CA PRO A 170 -8.95 -10.63 -16.86
C PRO A 170 -8.21 -10.07 -15.63
N ILE A 171 -7.00 -9.56 -15.83
CA ILE A 171 -6.19 -8.92 -14.80
C ILE A 171 -6.94 -7.80 -14.06
N LEU A 172 -7.68 -6.97 -14.80
CA LEU A 172 -8.41 -5.85 -14.24
C LEU A 172 -9.68 -6.30 -13.51
N GLN A 173 -10.41 -7.27 -14.09
CA GLN A 173 -11.61 -7.84 -13.47
C GLN A 173 -11.28 -8.54 -12.15
N ASN A 174 -10.23 -9.35 -12.15
CA ASN A 174 -9.74 -10.06 -10.98
C ASN A 174 -9.26 -9.07 -9.91
N TYR A 175 -8.45 -8.07 -10.29
CA TYR A 175 -7.96 -7.08 -9.34
C TYR A 175 -9.08 -6.20 -8.76
N SER A 176 -10.05 -5.78 -9.58
CA SER A 176 -11.21 -5.02 -9.11
C SER A 176 -12.03 -5.83 -8.10
N SER A 177 -12.24 -7.13 -8.36
CA SER A 177 -12.94 -8.03 -7.44
C SER A 177 -12.15 -8.23 -6.14
N LEU A 178 -10.83 -8.42 -6.22
CA LEU A 178 -9.95 -8.53 -5.05
C LEU A 178 -9.98 -7.26 -4.19
N GLN A 179 -9.95 -6.08 -4.82
CA GLN A 179 -10.05 -4.81 -4.12
C GLN A 179 -11.39 -4.68 -3.38
N GLU A 180 -12.49 -4.99 -4.06
CA GLU A 180 -13.84 -4.95 -3.50
C GLU A 180 -14.03 -5.90 -2.33
N ASN A 181 -13.63 -7.15 -2.52
CA ASN A 181 -13.92 -8.20 -1.57
C ASN A 181 -12.85 -8.24 -0.49
N PHE A 182 -11.57 -8.20 -0.81
CA PHE A 182 -10.52 -8.35 0.21
C PHE A 182 -9.93 -7.01 0.66
N GLY A 183 -9.42 -6.22 -0.29
CA GLY A 183 -8.59 -5.04 -0.01
C GLY A 183 -9.28 -4.01 0.88
N GLU A 184 -10.50 -3.61 0.54
CA GLU A 184 -11.27 -2.62 1.30
C GLU A 184 -11.61 -3.08 2.73
N ARG A 185 -11.88 -4.38 2.92
CA ARG A 185 -12.13 -4.95 4.26
C ARG A 185 -10.86 -4.95 5.08
N LEU A 186 -9.75 -5.39 4.50
CA LEU A 186 -8.43 -5.40 5.13
C LEU A 186 -8.02 -3.98 5.58
N ARG A 187 -8.09 -2.98 4.68
CA ARG A 187 -7.74 -1.58 5.01
C ARG A 187 -8.67 -0.97 6.05
N THR A 188 -9.95 -1.35 6.08
CA THR A 188 -10.87 -0.93 7.15
C THR A 188 -10.45 -1.52 8.50
N HIS A 189 -10.08 -2.80 8.53
CA HIS A 189 -9.63 -3.47 9.74
C HIS A 189 -8.34 -2.85 10.29
N GLU A 190 -7.33 -2.65 9.43
CA GLU A 190 -6.07 -1.98 9.79
C GLU A 190 -6.29 -0.56 10.30
N TYR A 191 -7.19 0.20 9.68
CA TYR A 191 -7.54 1.55 10.14
C TYR A 191 -8.16 1.53 11.54
N ASN A 192 -9.11 0.62 11.80
CA ASN A 192 -9.73 0.49 13.12
C ASN A 192 -8.73 0.06 14.20
N LEU A 193 -7.66 -0.63 13.83
CA LEU A 193 -6.54 -0.99 14.70
C LEU A 193 -5.48 0.11 14.83
N GLY A 194 -5.61 1.24 14.12
CA GLY A 194 -4.61 2.31 14.09
C GLY A 194 -3.32 1.93 13.37
N LEU A 195 -3.33 0.91 12.51
CA LEU A 195 -2.17 0.48 11.72
C LEU A 195 -2.05 1.28 10.42
N PHE A 196 -3.16 1.87 9.99
CA PHE A 196 -3.26 2.71 8.80
C PHE A 196 -3.69 4.13 9.23
N GLY A 197 -2.79 5.12 9.12
CA GLY A 197 -3.18 6.53 9.23
C GLY A 197 -2.85 7.32 10.50
N ILE A 198 -2.05 6.79 11.44
CA ILE A 198 -1.64 7.57 12.64
C ILE A 198 -0.85 8.85 12.29
N PHE A 199 -0.19 8.92 11.13
CA PHE A 199 0.54 10.13 10.72
C PHE A 199 -0.33 11.22 10.09
N MET A 200 -1.64 10.98 9.96
CA MET A 200 -2.59 11.94 9.40
C MET A 200 -3.23 12.82 10.47
N SER A 201 -3.27 12.35 11.73
CA SER A 201 -3.75 13.18 12.84
C SER A 201 -2.81 14.34 13.13
N ASP A 202 -1.49 14.14 12.98
CA ASP A 202 -0.51 15.15 13.42
C ASP A 202 -0.49 16.39 12.51
N ARG A 203 -0.68 16.24 11.19
CA ARG A 203 -0.81 17.40 10.28
C ARG A 203 -2.22 18.01 10.30
N HIS A 204 -3.28 17.23 10.49
CA HIS A 204 -4.62 17.79 10.68
C HIS A 204 -4.74 18.57 11.99
N GLN A 205 -4.09 18.13 13.08
CA GLN A 205 -4.03 18.88 14.34
C GLN A 205 -3.16 20.14 14.25
N GLN A 206 -2.17 20.18 13.35
CA GLN A 206 -1.40 21.40 13.09
C GLN A 206 -2.13 22.42 12.21
N THR A 207 -3.10 21.99 11.39
CA THR A 207 -3.86 22.88 10.49
C THR A 207 -5.23 23.27 11.05
N VAL A 208 -5.79 22.49 11.96
CA VAL A 208 -7.04 22.77 12.64
C VAL A 208 -6.73 22.89 14.13
N GLY A 209 -6.62 24.12 14.62
CA GLY A 209 -6.37 24.39 16.03
C GLY A 209 -7.45 23.79 16.91
N ALA A 210 -7.19 22.60 17.47
CA ALA A 210 -7.99 22.01 18.54
C ALA A 210 -7.17 20.95 19.30
N ASN A 211 -7.37 20.96 20.63
CA ASN A 211 -6.57 20.37 21.69
C ASN A 211 -6.33 18.84 21.63
N PRO A 212 -5.28 18.36 22.32
CA PRO A 212 -4.67 17.05 22.13
C PRO A 212 -5.37 15.95 22.92
N ILE A 213 -5.51 14.77 22.30
CA ILE A 213 -5.64 13.52 23.06
C ILE A 213 -4.21 12.96 23.23
N GLN A 214 -3.70 13.09 24.44
CA GLN A 214 -2.57 12.32 24.97
C GLN A 214 -2.77 10.83 24.68
N GLY A 215 -1.79 10.04 24.25
CA GLY A 215 -0.39 10.36 24.02
C GLY A 215 0.37 9.12 23.58
N TYR A 216 1.45 9.35 22.83
CA TYR A 216 2.66 8.52 22.89
C TYR A 216 3.86 9.48 22.80
N ASN A 217 4.57 9.62 23.92
CA ASN A 217 5.84 10.32 23.99
C ASN A 217 6.87 9.55 23.16
N ILE A 218 7.17 10.04 21.95
CA ILE A 218 8.41 9.67 21.27
C ILE A 218 9.52 10.39 22.03
N ARG A 219 10.28 9.63 22.84
CA ARG A 219 11.46 10.15 23.54
C ARG A 219 12.37 10.88 22.55
N LYS A 220 12.57 12.17 22.80
CA LYS A 220 13.78 12.88 22.38
C LYS A 220 14.92 12.39 23.28
N GLU A 221 15.73 11.47 22.79
CA GLU A 221 17.11 11.29 23.26
C GLU A 221 17.98 11.92 22.16
N VAL A 222 18.25 13.22 22.27
CA VAL A 222 19.48 13.83 22.81
C VAL A 222 20.71 13.35 22.05
N PHE A 223 21.18 14.18 21.12
CA PHE A 223 22.61 14.36 20.87
C PHE A 223 22.85 15.86 20.75
N GLN A 224 23.26 16.45 21.88
CA GLN A 224 24.01 17.71 21.91
C GLN A 224 25.50 17.34 21.86
N ASN A 225 26.19 18.08 20.98
CA ASN A 225 27.65 18.16 20.77
C ASN A 225 28.30 17.01 19.99
#